data_AF-K1RF11-F1
#
_entry.id   AF-K1RF11-F1
#
_cell.length_a   1.000
_cell.length_b   1.000
_cell.length_c   1.000
_cell.angle_alpha   90.00
_cell.angle_beta   90.00
_cell.angle_gamma   90.00
#
_symmetry.space_group_name_H-M   'P 1'
#
loop_
_entity.id
_entity.type
_entity.pdbx_description
1 polymer ?
#
loop_
_entity_poly.entity_id
_entity_poly.type
_entity_poly.pdbx_seq_one_letter_code
_entity_poly.pdbx_strand_id
1 'polypeptide(L)'
;PKVLIAAVRKWDYRNVAPVTIGSNYMPWENAQKCADIVKLAGYNYAEKYYEEHHKKYPDWIIYGSETSSVVQSRGIYHFPLDRATLIEADEQCSALGNSTTSWAAKNTEYCITMDRDTPYSCGQFIWTAIDYIGEPTPYQTKNSYFGQMDTAGFPKDSYYVFRSEWTDGKKDPMIHVYPYWDFNPGQQVDVRITSNAPEVELFVNGVSQGKQQIDHQKGTVLQPSWKVPYAPGSICAVAYDETGREIARQERHSFGNTDHYVLKANKSALHADGEDMIFVEISADDRDGYPVENASDYVRV
;
A
#
# COMPACT_ATOMS: atom_id res chain seq x y z
N PRO A 1 -9.32 31.02 -9.86
CA PRO A 1 -8.23 31.02 -8.84
C PRO A 1 -7.95 32.37 -8.17
N LYS A 2 -7.81 33.49 -8.90
CA LYS A 2 -7.33 34.78 -8.36
C LYS A 2 -8.08 35.30 -7.12
N VAL A 3 -9.42 35.22 -7.10
CA VAL A 3 -10.25 35.66 -5.96
C VAL A 3 -9.96 34.81 -4.71
N LEU A 4 -9.81 33.49 -4.86
CA LEU A 4 -9.48 32.58 -3.75
C LEU A 4 -8.06 32.82 -3.23
N ILE A 5 -7.10 33.02 -4.13
CA ILE A 5 -5.72 33.37 -3.74
C ILE A 5 -5.71 34.67 -2.93
N ALA A 6 -6.42 35.71 -3.40
CA ALA A 6 -6.53 36.97 -2.67
C ALA A 6 -7.16 36.78 -1.28
N ALA A 7 -8.16 35.91 -1.16
CA ALA A 7 -8.77 35.58 0.13
C ALA A 7 -7.80 34.87 1.08
N VAL A 8 -7.00 33.92 0.60
CA VAL A 8 -5.94 33.27 1.40
C VAL A 8 -4.91 34.32 1.83
N ARG A 9 -4.41 35.13 0.88
CA ARG A 9 -3.37 36.13 1.12
C ARG A 9 -3.81 37.28 2.02
N LYS A 10 -5.11 37.52 2.15
CA LYS A 10 -5.67 38.44 3.15
C LYS A 10 -5.37 37.97 4.58
N TRP A 11 -5.38 36.65 4.82
CA TRP A 11 -5.20 36.08 6.16
C TRP A 11 -3.79 35.51 6.38
N ASP A 12 -3.16 34.94 5.35
CA ASP A 12 -1.74 34.60 5.30
C ASP A 12 -0.94 35.70 4.57
N TYR A 13 -0.91 36.90 5.16
CA TYR A 13 -0.25 38.08 4.58
C TYR A 13 1.28 37.96 4.54
N ARG A 14 1.85 37.06 5.35
CA ARG A 14 3.29 36.76 5.38
C ARG A 14 3.68 35.73 4.32
N ASN A 15 2.71 35.16 3.60
CA ASN A 15 2.90 34.16 2.57
C ASN A 15 3.68 32.94 3.06
N VAL A 16 3.38 32.47 4.28
CA VAL A 16 4.08 31.34 4.89
C VAL A 16 3.67 30.03 4.22
N ALA A 17 2.43 29.95 3.71
CA ALA A 17 1.93 28.79 2.98
C ALA A 17 1.78 29.10 1.48
N PRO A 18 2.34 28.27 0.57
CA PRO A 18 2.04 28.37 -0.85
C PRO A 18 0.59 27.93 -1.12
N VAL A 19 -0.07 28.59 -2.07
CA VAL A 19 -1.40 28.19 -2.53
C VAL A 19 -1.23 27.20 -3.67
N THR A 20 -1.97 26.11 -3.62
CA THR A 20 -1.94 25.03 -4.62
C THR A 20 -3.35 24.68 -5.09
N ILE A 21 -3.43 23.79 -6.07
CA ILE A 21 -4.63 23.08 -6.51
C ILE A 21 -4.29 21.61 -6.69
N GLY A 22 -5.26 20.72 -6.52
CA GLY A 22 -5.21 19.35 -7.06
C GLY A 22 -6.17 19.24 -8.23
N SER A 23 -5.74 18.66 -9.34
CA SER A 23 -6.59 18.53 -10.52
C SER A 23 -6.35 17.23 -11.27
N ASN A 24 -7.43 16.48 -11.49
CA ASN A 24 -7.48 15.37 -12.45
C ASN A 24 -7.63 15.87 -13.91
N TYR A 25 -7.79 17.19 -14.11
CA TYR A 25 -7.91 17.83 -15.41
C TYR A 25 -6.61 18.50 -15.90
N MET A 26 -5.47 18.25 -15.27
CA MET A 26 -4.17 18.76 -15.72
C MET A 26 -3.85 18.52 -17.21
N PRO A 27 -4.35 17.45 -17.88
CA PRO A 27 -4.15 17.28 -19.33
C PRO A 27 -4.81 18.37 -20.20
N TRP A 28 -5.74 19.16 -19.66
CA TRP A 28 -6.52 20.14 -20.42
C TRP A 28 -6.11 21.59 -20.13
N GLU A 29 -6.22 22.42 -21.17
CA GLU A 29 -5.73 23.81 -21.17
C GLU A 29 -6.28 24.68 -20.02
N ASN A 30 -7.55 24.51 -19.65
CA ASN A 30 -8.16 25.33 -18.59
C ASN A 30 -7.58 25.03 -17.20
N ALA A 31 -7.26 23.77 -16.91
CA ALA A 31 -6.57 23.42 -15.68
C ALA A 31 -5.14 23.95 -15.71
N GLN A 32 -4.46 23.84 -16.86
CA GLN A 32 -3.11 24.40 -17.05
C GLN A 32 -3.09 25.93 -16.83
N LYS A 33 -4.09 26.67 -17.32
CA LYS A 33 -4.24 28.11 -17.02
C LYS A 33 -4.43 28.39 -15.55
N CYS A 34 -5.10 27.50 -14.81
CA CYS A 34 -5.25 27.64 -13.36
C CYS A 34 -3.93 27.35 -12.63
N ALA A 35 -3.24 26.27 -12.99
CA ALA A 35 -1.91 25.90 -12.51
C ALA A 35 -0.91 27.03 -12.77
N ASP A 36 -0.96 27.66 -13.93
CA ASP A 36 -0.09 28.79 -14.28
C ASP A 36 -0.29 30.03 -13.40
N ILE A 37 -1.49 30.20 -12.81
CA ILE A 37 -1.76 31.28 -11.86
C ILE A 37 -1.22 30.93 -10.46
N VAL A 38 -1.33 29.67 -10.03
CA VAL A 38 -0.89 29.24 -8.67
C VAL A 38 0.58 28.86 -8.59
N LYS A 39 1.18 28.45 -9.72
CA LYS A 39 2.56 27.95 -9.91
C LYS A 39 2.91 26.66 -9.15
N LEU A 40 2.29 26.38 -8.01
CA LEU A 40 2.32 25.07 -7.36
C LEU A 40 1.19 24.20 -7.94
N ALA A 41 1.56 23.31 -8.86
CA ALA A 41 0.65 22.52 -9.67
C ALA A 41 0.53 21.10 -9.12
N GLY A 42 -0.60 20.79 -8.47
CA GLY A 42 -0.92 19.45 -8.01
C GLY A 42 -1.69 18.65 -9.06
N TYR A 43 -1.22 17.43 -9.29
CA TYR A 43 -1.78 16.50 -10.26
C TYR A 43 -2.50 15.37 -9.52
N ASN A 44 -3.76 15.12 -9.90
CA ASN A 44 -4.46 13.91 -9.47
C ASN A 44 -4.37 12.89 -10.62
N TYR A 45 -3.75 11.72 -10.35
CA TYR A 45 -3.68 10.57 -11.27
C TYR A 45 -3.12 10.90 -12.67
N ALA A 46 -2.15 11.80 -12.73
CA ALA A 46 -1.67 12.40 -13.97
C ALA A 46 -0.13 12.44 -14.06
N GLU A 47 0.55 11.56 -13.33
CA GLU A 47 2.01 11.39 -13.30
C GLU A 47 2.64 11.23 -14.69
N LYS A 48 1.92 10.61 -15.64
CA LYS A 48 2.36 10.47 -17.04
C LYS A 48 2.58 11.81 -17.78
N TYR A 49 2.04 12.92 -17.27
CA TYR A 49 2.20 14.26 -17.86
C TYR A 49 3.31 15.09 -17.21
N TYR A 50 3.93 14.60 -16.14
CA TYR A 50 4.92 15.37 -15.36
C TYR A 50 6.07 15.84 -16.24
N GLU A 51 6.66 14.94 -17.03
CA GLU A 51 7.82 15.27 -17.85
C GLU A 51 7.48 16.28 -18.95
N GLU A 52 6.37 16.10 -19.65
CA GLU A 52 5.92 17.01 -20.71
C GLU A 52 5.68 18.41 -20.13
N HIS A 53 4.92 18.49 -19.03
CA HIS A 53 4.57 19.77 -18.44
C HIS A 53 5.74 20.44 -17.73
N HIS A 54 6.67 19.69 -17.14
CA HIS A 54 7.90 20.26 -16.58
C HIS A 54 8.75 20.94 -17.66
N LYS A 55 8.86 20.33 -18.85
CA LYS A 55 9.56 20.94 -19.99
C LYS A 55 8.82 22.17 -20.54
N LYS A 56 7.50 22.10 -20.62
CA LYS A 56 6.64 23.16 -21.18
C LYS A 56 6.50 24.36 -20.24
N TYR A 57 6.47 24.12 -18.94
CA TYR A 57 6.26 25.09 -17.87
C TYR A 57 7.37 24.99 -16.82
N PRO A 58 8.60 25.42 -17.15
CA PRO A 58 9.77 25.22 -16.29
C PRO A 58 9.70 25.99 -14.96
N ASP A 59 8.77 26.93 -14.82
CA ASP A 59 8.53 27.71 -13.60
C ASP A 59 7.44 27.11 -12.69
N TRP A 60 6.81 26.00 -13.09
CA TRP A 60 5.86 25.29 -12.24
C TRP A 60 6.59 24.39 -11.24
N ILE A 61 6.10 24.40 -10.01
CA ILE A 61 6.46 23.43 -8.97
C ILE A 61 5.43 22.32 -9.05
N ILE A 62 5.86 21.09 -9.35
CA ILE A 62 4.97 19.95 -9.63
C ILE A 62 4.98 18.99 -8.43
N TYR A 63 3.82 18.39 -8.13
CA TYR A 63 3.69 17.27 -7.21
C TYR A 63 2.41 16.47 -7.49
N GLY A 64 2.35 15.24 -7.00
CA GLY A 64 1.13 14.44 -7.00
C GLY A 64 0.22 14.84 -5.85
N SER A 65 -0.83 15.60 -6.12
CA SER A 65 -1.82 15.94 -5.11
C SER A 65 -2.75 14.78 -4.76
N GLU A 66 -2.87 13.79 -5.64
CA GLU A 66 -3.61 12.54 -5.40
C GLU A 66 -3.05 11.44 -6.32
N THR A 67 -2.53 10.36 -5.74
CA THR A 67 -1.89 9.25 -6.49
C THR A 67 -2.38 7.88 -6.01
N SER A 68 -1.96 6.80 -6.68
CA SER A 68 -2.35 5.42 -6.40
C SER A 68 -3.82 5.12 -6.69
N SER A 69 -4.73 5.25 -5.73
CA SER A 69 -6.14 4.79 -5.82
C SER A 69 -6.29 3.30 -6.21
N VAL A 70 -5.27 2.48 -5.96
CA VAL A 70 -5.34 1.02 -6.09
C VAL A 70 -6.25 0.48 -4.98
N VAL A 71 -7.27 -0.29 -5.35
CA VAL A 71 -8.29 -0.81 -4.41
C VAL A 71 -7.90 -2.20 -3.90
N GLN A 72 -8.18 -2.48 -2.63
CA GLN A 72 -7.70 -3.66 -1.92
C GLN A 72 -8.47 -3.90 -0.62
N SER A 73 -8.68 -5.16 -0.28
CA SER A 73 -9.23 -5.61 1.01
C SER A 73 -8.15 -6.36 1.78
N ARG A 74 -8.05 -6.12 3.09
CA ARG A 74 -7.03 -6.78 3.93
C ARG A 74 -7.23 -8.30 3.92
N GLY A 75 -6.17 -9.05 3.61
CA GLY A 75 -6.19 -10.52 3.65
C GLY A 75 -7.00 -11.18 2.54
N ILE A 76 -7.42 -10.45 1.51
CA ILE A 76 -8.13 -11.01 0.35
C ILE A 76 -7.19 -11.10 -0.85
N TYR A 77 -7.11 -12.27 -1.47
CA TYR A 77 -6.19 -12.52 -2.58
C TYR A 77 -6.92 -13.23 -3.72
N HIS A 78 -7.08 -12.53 -4.85
CA HIS A 78 -7.69 -13.10 -6.05
C HIS A 78 -6.60 -13.50 -7.05
N PHE A 79 -6.30 -14.79 -7.09
CA PHE A 79 -5.32 -15.37 -8.01
C PHE A 79 -5.90 -15.59 -9.42
N PRO A 80 -5.09 -15.47 -10.48
CA PRO A 80 -3.65 -15.18 -10.46
C PRO A 80 -3.31 -13.68 -10.47
N LEU A 81 -2.11 -13.34 -9.97
CA LEU A 81 -1.57 -11.97 -9.94
C LEU A 81 -1.55 -11.29 -11.32
N ASP A 82 -1.25 -12.04 -12.38
CA ASP A 82 -1.14 -11.53 -13.76
C ASP A 82 -2.50 -11.19 -14.41
N ARG A 83 -3.60 -11.46 -13.71
CA ARG A 83 -4.95 -11.13 -14.15
C ARG A 83 -5.48 -9.91 -13.40
N ALA A 84 -5.69 -8.83 -14.14
CA ALA A 84 -6.41 -7.66 -13.63
C ALA A 84 -7.85 -8.03 -13.28
N THR A 85 -8.27 -7.68 -12.07
CA THR A 85 -9.55 -8.07 -11.49
C THR A 85 -10.09 -6.92 -10.66
N LEU A 86 -11.16 -6.27 -11.11
CA LEU A 86 -11.75 -5.14 -10.38
C LEU A 86 -12.97 -5.54 -9.53
N ILE A 87 -13.84 -6.39 -10.08
CA ILE A 87 -15.12 -6.75 -9.48
C ILE A 87 -15.18 -8.27 -9.37
N GLU A 88 -15.46 -8.77 -8.17
CA GLU A 88 -15.65 -10.17 -7.84
C GLU A 88 -16.95 -10.36 -7.03
N ALA A 89 -17.40 -11.61 -6.96
CA ALA A 89 -18.69 -11.95 -6.33
C ALA A 89 -18.69 -11.82 -4.80
N ASP A 90 -17.52 -11.78 -4.17
CA ASP A 90 -17.35 -11.60 -2.73
C ASP A 90 -17.40 -10.12 -2.28
N GLU A 91 -17.55 -9.19 -3.23
CA GLU A 91 -17.51 -7.75 -3.02
C GLU A 91 -16.23 -7.27 -2.29
N GLN A 92 -15.12 -7.94 -2.56
CA GLN A 92 -13.79 -7.58 -2.08
C GLN A 92 -12.85 -7.21 -3.21
N CYS A 93 -11.77 -6.52 -2.88
CA CYS A 93 -10.69 -6.24 -3.83
C CYS A 93 -9.42 -6.99 -3.41
N SER A 94 -8.66 -7.47 -4.38
CA SER A 94 -7.45 -8.25 -4.12
C SER A 94 -6.31 -7.38 -3.59
N ALA A 95 -5.67 -7.81 -2.50
CA ALA A 95 -4.47 -7.19 -1.94
C ALA A 95 -3.19 -7.51 -2.73
N LEU A 96 -3.27 -8.38 -3.76
CA LEU A 96 -2.12 -8.67 -4.64
C LEU A 96 -1.68 -7.46 -5.49
N GLY A 97 -2.48 -6.39 -5.53
CA GLY A 97 -2.22 -5.18 -6.33
C GLY A 97 -2.70 -5.31 -7.79
N ASN A 98 -3.56 -6.29 -8.08
CA ASN A 98 -4.19 -6.51 -9.39
C ASN A 98 -5.62 -5.95 -9.50
N SER A 99 -6.11 -5.25 -8.48
CA SER A 99 -7.40 -4.56 -8.48
C SER A 99 -7.24 -3.05 -8.66
N THR A 100 -7.40 -2.57 -9.89
CA THR A 100 -7.22 -1.16 -10.26
C THR A 100 -8.41 -0.58 -11.01
N THR A 101 -8.82 0.62 -10.61
CA THR A 101 -9.85 1.39 -11.34
C THR A 101 -9.23 2.03 -12.58
N SER A 102 -10.06 2.54 -13.49
CA SER A 102 -9.58 3.08 -14.78
C SER A 102 -8.71 4.34 -14.67
N TRP A 103 -8.76 5.04 -13.53
CA TRP A 103 -7.96 6.24 -13.27
C TRP A 103 -6.79 5.99 -12.32
N ALA A 104 -6.83 4.89 -11.55
CA ALA A 104 -5.77 4.56 -10.61
C ALA A 104 -4.43 4.34 -11.31
N ALA A 105 -3.36 4.39 -10.52
CA ALA A 105 -2.07 3.85 -10.90
C ALA A 105 -2.22 2.40 -11.37
N LYS A 106 -1.36 1.98 -12.31
CA LYS A 106 -1.38 0.61 -12.85
C LYS A 106 -1.27 -0.46 -11.74
N ASN A 107 -0.47 -0.17 -10.73
CA ASN A 107 -0.31 -0.90 -9.47
C ASN A 107 0.49 -0.02 -8.49
N THR A 108 0.70 -0.50 -7.26
CA THR A 108 1.44 0.22 -6.22
C THR A 108 2.90 0.53 -6.62
N GLU A 109 3.59 -0.41 -7.26
CA GLU A 109 4.98 -0.25 -7.72
C GLU A 109 5.10 0.86 -8.77
N TYR A 110 4.17 0.92 -9.71
CA TYR A 110 4.08 2.00 -10.70
C TYR A 110 3.90 3.35 -10.02
N CYS A 111 3.01 3.46 -9.03
CA CYS A 111 2.82 4.68 -8.26
C CYS A 111 4.10 5.17 -7.59
N ILE A 112 4.87 4.26 -6.98
CA ILE A 112 6.11 4.61 -6.30
C ILE A 112 7.20 5.01 -7.30
N THR A 113 7.43 4.18 -8.32
CA THR A 113 8.49 4.39 -9.31
C THR A 113 8.30 5.67 -10.13
N MET A 114 7.06 6.02 -10.48
CA MET A 114 6.77 7.27 -11.22
C MET A 114 7.17 8.53 -10.43
N ASP A 115 6.98 8.53 -9.11
CA ASP A 115 7.42 9.65 -8.26
C ASP A 115 8.92 9.59 -7.98
N ARG A 116 9.47 8.40 -7.68
CA ARG A 116 10.91 8.17 -7.49
C ARG A 116 11.73 8.70 -8.67
N ASP A 117 11.26 8.43 -9.89
CA ASP A 117 11.99 8.73 -11.13
C ASP A 117 11.69 10.16 -11.66
N THR A 118 10.95 10.98 -10.90
CA THR A 118 10.68 12.38 -11.22
C THR A 118 11.34 13.34 -10.22
N PRO A 119 12.66 13.58 -10.31
CA PRO A 119 13.41 14.37 -9.32
C PRO A 119 13.02 15.86 -9.25
N TYR A 120 12.17 16.33 -10.18
CA TYR A 120 11.59 17.67 -10.21
C TYR A 120 10.17 17.73 -9.59
N SER A 121 9.60 16.58 -9.20
CA SER A 121 8.40 16.48 -8.38
C SER A 121 8.75 16.72 -6.91
N CYS A 122 7.88 17.40 -6.16
CA CYS A 122 8.00 17.53 -4.70
C CYS A 122 7.46 16.31 -3.93
N GLY A 123 7.06 15.23 -4.61
CA GLY A 123 6.52 14.02 -4.02
C GLY A 123 5.03 13.85 -4.31
N GLN A 124 4.36 13.05 -3.48
CA GLN A 124 2.98 12.62 -3.71
C GLN A 124 2.14 12.49 -2.43
N PHE A 125 0.82 12.56 -2.59
CA PHE A 125 -0.18 12.23 -1.58
C PHE A 125 -1.03 11.05 -2.07
N ILE A 126 -0.85 9.89 -1.43
CA ILE A 126 -1.53 8.65 -1.80
C ILE A 126 -3.01 8.71 -1.43
N TRP A 127 -3.88 8.28 -2.35
CA TRP A 127 -5.29 8.01 -2.10
C TRP A 127 -5.50 6.53 -1.78
N THR A 128 -5.73 6.12 -0.53
CA THR A 128 -5.60 6.89 0.73
C THR A 128 -4.65 6.19 1.71
N ALA A 129 -4.26 6.88 2.78
CA ALA A 129 -3.49 6.26 3.85
C ALA A 129 -4.32 5.22 4.63
N ILE A 130 -5.55 5.57 5.02
CA ILE A 130 -6.48 4.76 5.79
C ILE A 130 -7.81 4.73 5.03
N ASP A 131 -8.51 3.59 5.07
CA ASP A 131 -9.88 3.52 4.57
C ASP A 131 -10.81 4.47 5.33
N TYR A 132 -11.88 4.86 4.68
CA TYR A 132 -12.93 5.72 5.21
C TYR A 132 -14.32 5.18 4.88
N ILE A 133 -15.34 5.70 5.56
CA ILE A 133 -16.73 5.34 5.31
C ILE A 133 -17.22 6.07 4.05
N GLY A 134 -17.92 5.35 3.18
CA GLY A 134 -18.38 5.85 1.88
C GLY A 134 -17.38 5.58 0.75
N GLU A 135 -17.73 6.07 -0.44
CA GLU A 135 -16.97 5.85 -1.69
C GLU A 135 -16.46 4.40 -1.86
N PRO A 136 -17.37 3.40 -1.79
CA PRO A 136 -17.02 1.98 -1.80
C PRO A 136 -16.61 1.46 -3.17
N THR A 137 -15.96 2.28 -4.00
CA THR A 137 -15.52 1.89 -5.34
C THR A 137 -14.69 0.60 -5.26
N PRO A 138 -15.01 -0.44 -6.05
CA PRO A 138 -15.94 -0.45 -7.20
C PRO A 138 -17.37 -0.94 -6.90
N TYR A 139 -17.71 -1.18 -5.64
CA TYR A 139 -18.97 -1.78 -5.19
C TYR A 139 -19.98 -0.77 -4.65
N GLN A 140 -21.06 -1.28 -4.03
CA GLN A 140 -22.07 -0.50 -3.29
C GLN A 140 -22.07 -0.88 -1.80
N THR A 141 -20.91 -1.23 -1.26
CA THR A 141 -20.73 -1.53 0.17
C THR A 141 -20.61 -0.25 1.00
N LYS A 142 -20.26 -0.35 2.30
CA LYS A 142 -20.27 0.80 3.21
C LYS A 142 -18.96 1.60 3.22
N ASN A 143 -17.81 0.96 3.00
CA ASN A 143 -16.48 1.53 3.24
C ASN A 143 -15.67 1.56 1.95
N SER A 144 -14.67 2.44 1.90
CA SER A 144 -13.69 2.49 0.83
C SER A 144 -12.78 1.25 0.82
N TYR A 145 -12.10 1.05 -0.32
CA TYR A 145 -11.07 0.02 -0.50
C TYR A 145 -9.68 0.60 -0.81
N PHE A 146 -9.52 1.92 -0.75
CA PHE A 146 -8.31 2.63 -1.19
C PHE A 146 -7.18 2.67 -0.15
N GLY A 147 -7.52 2.50 1.13
CA GLY A 147 -6.59 2.68 2.25
C GLY A 147 -5.44 1.67 2.20
N GLN A 148 -4.23 2.12 2.57
CA GLN A 148 -3.11 1.21 2.86
C GLN A 148 -3.30 0.53 4.24
N MET A 149 -4.11 1.13 5.10
CA MET A 149 -4.67 0.54 6.32
C MET A 149 -6.20 0.50 6.22
N ASP A 150 -6.83 -0.47 6.87
CA ASP A 150 -8.29 -0.52 6.98
C ASP A 150 -8.84 0.47 8.02
N THR A 151 -10.16 0.57 8.14
CA THR A 151 -10.82 1.49 9.09
C THR A 151 -10.55 1.14 10.56
N ALA A 152 -10.08 -0.08 10.86
CA ALA A 152 -9.69 -0.50 12.20
C ALA A 152 -8.20 -0.20 12.51
N GLY A 153 -7.47 0.37 11.55
CA GLY A 153 -6.07 0.72 11.68
C GLY A 153 -5.11 -0.43 11.39
N PHE A 154 -5.59 -1.55 10.85
CA PHE A 154 -4.72 -2.67 10.49
C PHE A 154 -4.10 -2.46 9.10
N PRO A 155 -2.79 -2.67 8.94
CA PRO A 155 -2.13 -2.53 7.65
C PRO A 155 -2.58 -3.61 6.67
N LYS A 156 -2.76 -3.21 5.41
CA LYS A 156 -2.86 -4.12 4.26
C LYS A 156 -1.47 -4.38 3.68
N ASP A 157 -1.33 -5.31 2.75
CA ASP A 157 -0.02 -5.66 2.17
C ASP A 157 0.68 -4.47 1.52
N SER A 158 -0.07 -3.58 0.88
CA SER A 158 0.41 -2.33 0.27
C SER A 158 1.11 -1.36 1.25
N TYR A 159 0.72 -1.35 2.53
CA TYR A 159 1.39 -0.55 3.56
C TYR A 159 2.88 -0.90 3.63
N TYR A 160 3.19 -2.19 3.57
CA TYR A 160 4.57 -2.68 3.64
C TYR A 160 5.38 -2.29 2.40
N VAL A 161 4.73 -2.09 1.26
CA VAL A 161 5.36 -1.64 0.00
C VAL A 161 5.79 -0.18 0.10
N PHE A 162 4.90 0.68 0.57
CA PHE A 162 5.30 2.07 0.83
C PHE A 162 6.35 2.13 1.93
N ARG A 163 6.24 1.32 2.99
CA ARG A 163 7.26 1.25 4.04
C ARG A 163 8.62 0.82 3.47
N SER A 164 8.69 -0.18 2.60
CA SER A 164 9.98 -0.64 2.06
C SER A 164 10.70 0.45 1.27
N GLU A 165 9.95 1.23 0.49
CA GLU A 165 10.54 2.26 -0.36
C GLU A 165 10.78 3.60 0.36
N TRP A 166 10.14 3.82 1.52
CA TRP A 166 10.24 5.07 2.29
C TRP A 166 11.05 4.96 3.58
N THR A 167 11.59 3.78 3.89
CA THR A 167 12.46 3.57 5.06
C THR A 167 13.88 3.20 4.64
N ASP A 168 14.85 3.62 5.46
CA ASP A 168 16.25 3.27 5.24
C ASP A 168 16.50 1.82 5.67
N GLY A 169 16.69 0.92 4.70
CA GLY A 169 16.91 -0.51 4.96
C GLY A 169 18.15 -0.83 5.80
N LYS A 170 19.11 0.09 5.94
CA LYS A 170 20.26 -0.08 6.84
C LYS A 170 19.93 0.24 8.29
N LYS A 171 18.92 1.09 8.53
CA LYS A 171 18.48 1.50 9.87
C LYS A 171 17.29 0.69 10.37
N ASP A 172 16.38 0.32 9.48
CA ASP A 172 15.15 -0.42 9.78
C ASP A 172 14.93 -1.51 8.72
N PRO A 173 15.77 -2.57 8.68
CA PRO A 173 15.61 -3.67 7.74
C PRO A 173 14.26 -4.35 7.95
N MET A 174 13.51 -4.56 6.87
CA MET A 174 12.17 -5.12 6.94
C MET A 174 11.94 -6.13 5.82
N ILE A 175 11.03 -7.08 6.07
CA ILE A 175 10.51 -7.98 5.06
C ILE A 175 9.04 -8.26 5.38
N HIS A 176 8.23 -8.38 4.32
CA HIS A 176 6.84 -8.76 4.37
C HIS A 176 6.53 -9.76 3.25
N VAL A 177 6.15 -10.98 3.60
CA VAL A 177 5.66 -12.00 2.67
C VAL A 177 4.15 -12.09 2.74
N TYR A 178 3.49 -12.27 1.60
CA TYR A 178 2.04 -12.48 1.51
C TYR A 178 1.72 -13.34 0.28
N PRO A 179 0.61 -14.09 0.26
CA PRO A 179 -0.52 -14.09 1.20
C PRO A 179 -0.26 -14.85 2.53
N TYR A 180 -1.31 -15.07 3.35
CA TYR A 180 -1.32 -16.14 4.36
C TYR A 180 -1.11 -17.51 3.70
N TRP A 181 -0.78 -18.57 4.46
CA TRP A 181 -0.39 -19.88 3.87
C TRP A 181 -1.36 -21.03 4.15
N ASP A 182 -2.63 -20.85 3.80
CA ASP A 182 -3.66 -21.90 3.94
C ASP A 182 -4.63 -21.90 2.73
N PHE A 183 -4.45 -22.85 1.82
CA PHE A 183 -5.23 -22.95 0.57
C PHE A 183 -5.58 -24.40 0.22
N ASN A 184 -6.16 -24.64 -0.96
CA ASN A 184 -6.40 -26.00 -1.42
C ASN A 184 -5.09 -26.67 -1.86
N PRO A 185 -4.77 -27.90 -1.41
CA PRO A 185 -3.57 -28.62 -1.85
C PRO A 185 -3.41 -28.64 -3.38
N GLY A 186 -2.25 -28.22 -3.87
CA GLY A 186 -1.94 -28.13 -5.30
C GLY A 186 -2.43 -26.87 -6.02
N GLN A 187 -3.21 -26.01 -5.36
CA GLN A 187 -3.60 -24.70 -5.90
C GLN A 187 -2.36 -23.86 -6.20
N GLN A 188 -2.32 -23.20 -7.36
CA GLN A 188 -1.26 -22.25 -7.69
C GLN A 188 -1.48 -20.95 -6.92
N VAL A 189 -0.50 -20.57 -6.10
CA VAL A 189 -0.53 -19.37 -5.26
C VAL A 189 0.57 -18.43 -5.74
N ASP A 190 0.21 -17.17 -6.00
CA ASP A 190 1.19 -16.11 -6.26
C ASP A 190 1.65 -15.54 -4.91
N VAL A 191 2.87 -15.91 -4.51
CA VAL A 191 3.53 -15.41 -3.29
C VAL A 191 4.37 -14.20 -3.65
N ARG A 192 4.19 -13.09 -2.93
CA ARG A 192 4.95 -11.86 -3.11
C ARG A 192 5.75 -11.55 -1.87
N ILE A 193 6.96 -11.03 -2.06
CA ILE A 193 7.81 -10.51 -0.99
C ILE A 193 8.01 -9.01 -1.22
N THR A 194 7.90 -8.26 -0.14
CA THR A 194 8.22 -6.83 -0.06
C THR A 194 9.34 -6.67 0.96
N SER A 195 10.37 -5.90 0.62
CA SER A 195 11.55 -5.73 1.47
C SER A 195 12.26 -4.45 1.07
N ASN A 196 12.97 -3.80 1.99
CA ASN A 196 13.90 -2.71 1.66
C ASN A 196 15.35 -3.20 1.47
N ALA A 197 15.52 -4.52 1.38
CA ALA A 197 16.77 -5.19 1.10
C ALA A 197 16.95 -5.44 -0.40
N PRO A 198 18.19 -5.39 -0.91
CA PRO A 198 18.49 -5.58 -2.33
C PRO A 198 18.23 -6.99 -2.85
N GLU A 199 18.18 -8.01 -1.98
CA GLU A 199 17.91 -9.39 -2.41
C GLU A 199 16.96 -10.08 -1.43
N VAL A 200 16.03 -10.88 -1.98
CA VAL A 200 15.12 -11.71 -1.21
C VAL A 200 15.06 -13.13 -1.76
N GLU A 201 14.72 -14.08 -0.89
CA GLU A 201 14.54 -15.49 -1.25
C GLU A 201 13.29 -16.04 -0.60
N LEU A 202 12.52 -16.81 -1.38
CA LEU A 202 11.38 -17.55 -0.89
C LEU A 202 11.77 -19.00 -0.64
N PHE A 203 11.30 -19.56 0.47
CA PHE A 203 11.37 -20.97 0.80
C PHE A 203 9.95 -21.50 1.00
N VAL A 204 9.65 -22.68 0.45
CA VAL A 204 8.42 -23.43 0.72
C VAL A 204 8.82 -24.72 1.41
N ASN A 205 8.36 -24.94 2.64
CA ASN A 205 8.73 -26.10 3.46
C ASN A 205 10.25 -26.32 3.55
N GLY A 206 11.00 -25.23 3.72
CA GLY A 206 12.46 -25.24 3.78
C GLY A 206 13.19 -25.40 2.43
N VAL A 207 12.46 -25.57 1.32
CA VAL A 207 13.03 -25.69 -0.03
C VAL A 207 13.03 -24.33 -0.72
N SER A 208 14.23 -23.84 -1.08
CA SER A 208 14.38 -22.57 -1.81
C SER A 208 13.63 -22.61 -3.16
N GLN A 209 12.91 -21.53 -3.44
CA GLN A 209 12.26 -21.23 -4.71
C GLN A 209 13.09 -20.24 -5.54
N GLY A 210 14.33 -19.96 -5.12
CA GLY A 210 15.26 -19.06 -5.78
C GLY A 210 15.26 -17.63 -5.22
N LYS A 211 16.40 -16.97 -5.40
CA LYS A 211 16.66 -15.57 -5.04
C LYS A 211 16.19 -14.63 -6.14
N GLN A 212 15.66 -13.47 -5.76
CA GLN A 212 15.37 -12.36 -6.66
C GLN A 212 15.95 -11.07 -6.09
N GLN A 213 16.53 -10.27 -6.99
CA GLN A 213 17.14 -8.97 -6.68
C GLN A 213 16.10 -7.86 -6.84
N ILE A 214 16.19 -6.84 -5.99
CA ILE A 214 15.35 -5.65 -6.00
C ILE A 214 16.26 -4.43 -6.22
N ASP A 215 16.08 -3.76 -7.36
CA ASP A 215 16.74 -2.48 -7.62
C ASP A 215 15.80 -1.34 -7.19
N HIS A 216 15.93 -0.93 -5.92
CA HIS A 216 15.12 0.18 -5.37
C HIS A 216 15.36 1.52 -6.07
N GLN A 217 16.51 1.71 -6.74
CA GLN A 217 16.89 2.99 -7.34
C GLN A 217 16.37 3.12 -8.78
N LYS A 218 16.36 2.04 -9.55
CA LYS A 218 16.05 2.06 -10.99
C LYS A 218 15.11 0.95 -11.45
N GLY A 219 14.88 -0.05 -10.61
CA GLY A 219 13.98 -1.17 -10.92
C GLY A 219 12.53 -0.72 -10.99
N THR A 220 11.75 -1.41 -11.83
CA THR A 220 10.29 -1.24 -11.92
C THR A 220 9.53 -2.35 -11.21
N VAL A 221 10.23 -3.38 -10.74
CA VAL A 221 9.71 -4.48 -9.92
C VAL A 221 10.33 -4.31 -8.54
N LEU A 222 9.50 -3.91 -7.58
CA LEU A 222 9.86 -3.66 -6.18
C LEU A 222 9.36 -4.78 -5.27
N GLN A 223 8.48 -5.64 -5.78
CA GLN A 223 7.90 -6.76 -5.04
C GLN A 223 8.04 -8.06 -5.83
N PRO A 224 9.18 -8.75 -5.71
CA PRO A 224 9.41 -10.08 -6.27
C PRO A 224 8.24 -11.04 -6.02
N SER A 225 7.93 -11.85 -7.02
CA SER A 225 6.82 -12.80 -6.97
C SER A 225 7.22 -14.18 -7.46
N TRP A 226 6.63 -15.21 -6.86
CA TRP A 226 6.75 -16.61 -7.23
C TRP A 226 5.35 -17.21 -7.38
N LYS A 227 5.21 -18.14 -8.32
CA LYS A 227 4.00 -18.95 -8.46
C LYS A 227 4.31 -20.36 -8.01
N VAL A 228 3.73 -20.76 -6.88
CA VAL A 228 4.06 -22.02 -6.20
C VAL A 228 2.79 -22.83 -5.93
N PRO A 229 2.82 -24.16 -6.12
CA PRO A 229 1.71 -25.01 -5.68
C PRO A 229 1.65 -25.02 -4.15
N TYR A 230 0.48 -24.77 -3.59
CA TYR A 230 0.27 -24.86 -2.16
C TYR A 230 0.48 -26.29 -1.66
N ALA A 231 1.27 -26.41 -0.59
CA ALA A 231 1.41 -27.61 0.22
C ALA A 231 1.40 -27.18 1.70
N PRO A 232 0.69 -27.90 2.59
CA PRO A 232 0.70 -27.61 4.02
C PRO A 232 2.12 -27.52 4.58
N GLY A 233 2.33 -26.60 5.52
CA GLY A 233 3.61 -26.34 6.17
C GLY A 233 3.87 -24.84 6.23
N SER A 234 4.96 -24.34 5.64
CA SER A 234 5.30 -22.92 5.72
C SER A 234 5.83 -22.31 4.43
N ILE A 235 5.63 -21.00 4.31
CA ILE A 235 6.45 -20.14 3.46
C ILE A 235 7.34 -19.28 4.33
N CYS A 236 8.61 -19.20 3.99
CA CYS A 236 9.58 -18.34 4.65
C CYS A 236 10.24 -17.43 3.63
N ALA A 237 10.22 -16.12 3.91
CA ALA A 237 10.93 -15.12 3.15
C ALA A 237 12.18 -14.69 3.92
N VAL A 238 13.29 -14.53 3.22
CA VAL A 238 14.57 -14.09 3.77
C VAL A 238 15.11 -12.93 2.94
N ALA A 239 15.52 -11.86 3.61
CA ALA A 239 16.11 -10.66 3.00
C ALA A 239 17.61 -10.62 3.27
N TYR A 240 18.40 -10.29 2.25
CA TYR A 240 19.85 -10.22 2.31
C TYR A 240 20.37 -8.82 1.97
N ASP A 241 21.41 -8.37 2.67
CA ASP A 241 22.13 -7.14 2.34
C ASP A 241 23.07 -7.29 1.14
N GLU A 242 23.77 -6.21 0.76
CA GLU A 242 24.70 -6.20 -0.38
C GLU A 242 25.89 -7.16 -0.21
N THR A 243 26.14 -7.67 1.01
CA THR A 243 27.20 -8.65 1.32
C THR A 243 26.69 -10.10 1.28
N GLY A 244 25.39 -10.30 1.08
CA GLY A 244 24.73 -11.61 1.13
C GLY A 244 24.41 -12.09 2.54
N ARG A 245 24.45 -11.21 3.55
CA ARG A 245 24.08 -11.55 4.93
C ARG A 245 22.58 -11.39 5.12
N GLU A 246 21.96 -12.35 5.79
CA GLU A 246 20.55 -12.26 6.22
C GLU A 246 20.35 -11.10 7.21
N ILE A 247 19.40 -10.21 6.89
CA ILE A 247 19.07 -9.03 7.70
C ILE A 247 17.62 -9.00 8.19
N ALA A 248 16.71 -9.73 7.53
CA ALA A 248 15.34 -9.90 7.99
C ALA A 248 14.76 -11.23 7.49
N ARG A 249 13.82 -11.78 8.26
CA ARG A 249 13.10 -13.02 7.95
C ARG A 249 11.66 -12.91 8.42
N GLN A 250 10.73 -13.44 7.62
CA GLN A 250 9.36 -13.66 8.04
C GLN A 250 8.89 -15.01 7.55
N GLU A 251 8.18 -15.72 8.41
CA GLU A 251 7.59 -17.01 8.08
C GLU A 251 6.08 -16.97 8.33
N ARG A 252 5.33 -17.68 7.49
CA ARG A 252 3.90 -17.94 7.65
C ARG A 252 3.66 -19.42 7.55
N HIS A 253 2.78 -19.93 8.41
CA HIS A 253 2.44 -21.33 8.49
C HIS A 253 1.01 -21.55 8.02
N SER A 254 0.74 -22.75 7.51
CA SER A 254 -0.61 -23.27 7.42
C SER A 254 -1.18 -23.43 8.81
N PHE A 255 -2.47 -23.15 8.96
CA PHE A 255 -3.15 -23.13 10.24
C PHE A 255 -4.42 -24.00 10.20
N GLY A 256 -4.82 -24.47 11.36
CA GLY A 256 -6.08 -25.17 11.56
C GLY A 256 -7.25 -24.21 11.80
N ASN A 257 -8.36 -24.76 12.29
CA ASN A 257 -9.49 -23.97 12.75
C ASN A 257 -9.10 -23.15 14.00
N THR A 258 -9.80 -22.02 14.20
CA THR A 258 -9.75 -21.25 15.46
C THR A 258 -9.90 -22.17 16.67
N ASP A 259 -8.93 -22.11 17.58
CA ASP A 259 -8.94 -22.81 18.86
C ASP A 259 -9.23 -21.83 20.00
N HIS A 260 -8.57 -20.66 19.99
CA HIS A 260 -8.77 -19.61 20.99
C HIS A 260 -8.53 -18.20 20.41
N TYR A 261 -9.02 -17.19 21.13
CA TYR A 261 -8.80 -15.79 20.80
C TYR A 261 -7.67 -15.18 21.62
N VAL A 262 -6.90 -14.31 21.00
CA VAL A 262 -5.82 -13.54 21.63
C VAL A 262 -6.22 -12.07 21.67
N LEU A 263 -6.07 -11.45 22.84
CA LEU A 263 -6.38 -10.04 23.05
C LEU A 263 -5.08 -9.27 23.27
N LYS A 264 -4.86 -8.24 22.45
CA LYS A 264 -3.68 -7.38 22.55
C LYS A 264 -4.09 -5.92 22.63
N ALA A 265 -3.92 -5.35 23.81
CA ALA A 265 -4.14 -3.92 24.02
C ALA A 265 -2.93 -3.11 23.54
N ASN A 266 -3.18 -1.95 22.90
CA ASN A 266 -2.12 -1.02 22.48
C ASN A 266 -1.44 -0.31 23.66
N LYS A 267 -2.04 -0.35 24.86
CA LYS A 267 -1.47 0.13 26.12
C LYS A 267 -2.09 -0.59 27.31
N SER A 268 -1.40 -0.58 28.46
CA SER A 268 -1.82 -1.28 29.69
C SER A 268 -2.47 -0.37 30.74
N ALA A 269 -2.48 0.95 30.52
CA ALA A 269 -3.05 1.93 31.42
C ALA A 269 -3.72 3.06 30.63
N LEU A 270 -4.71 3.69 31.26
CA LEU A 270 -5.49 4.80 30.71
C LEU A 270 -5.49 5.98 31.68
N HIS A 271 -5.55 7.18 31.12
CA HIS A 271 -5.92 8.36 31.91
C HIS A 271 -7.43 8.33 32.19
N ALA A 272 -7.81 8.52 33.45
CA ALA A 272 -9.21 8.53 33.87
C ALA A 272 -9.85 9.92 33.66
N ASP A 273 -9.73 10.46 32.44
CA ASP A 273 -10.20 11.80 32.05
C ASP A 273 -11.50 11.79 31.21
N GLY A 274 -11.92 10.63 30.73
CA GLY A 274 -13.11 10.47 29.88
C GLY A 274 -12.86 10.73 28.39
N GLU A 275 -11.61 11.00 27.99
CA GLU A 275 -11.20 11.24 26.60
C GLU A 275 -10.20 10.19 26.11
N ASP A 276 -9.39 9.63 27.02
CA ASP A 276 -8.38 8.67 26.66
C ASP A 276 -8.99 7.32 26.19
N MET A 277 -8.45 6.78 25.10
CA MET A 277 -8.95 5.57 24.45
C MET A 277 -7.88 4.46 24.40
N ILE A 278 -8.32 3.22 24.57
CA ILE A 278 -7.52 2.01 24.38
C ILE A 278 -8.04 1.24 23.17
N PHE A 279 -7.13 0.72 22.35
CA PHE A 279 -7.46 -0.17 21.25
C PHE A 279 -7.05 -1.58 21.66
N VAL A 280 -7.99 -2.51 21.63
CA VAL A 280 -7.74 -3.93 21.93
C VAL A 280 -7.97 -4.71 20.66
N GLU A 281 -6.89 -5.20 20.07
CA GLU A 281 -6.91 -6.12 18.94
C GLU A 281 -7.36 -7.50 19.42
N ILE A 282 -8.29 -8.12 18.68
CA ILE A 282 -8.75 -9.49 18.90
C ILE A 282 -8.35 -10.29 17.67
N SER A 283 -7.49 -11.29 17.86
CA SER A 283 -7.07 -12.25 16.83
C SER A 283 -7.46 -13.67 17.22
N ALA A 284 -7.33 -14.62 16.29
CA ALA A 284 -7.60 -16.03 16.48
C ALA A 284 -6.35 -16.85 16.18
N ASP A 285 -6.02 -17.79 17.07
CA ASP A 285 -4.94 -18.75 16.89
C ASP A 285 -5.53 -20.17 16.84
N ASP A 286 -4.85 -21.06 16.11
CA ASP A 286 -5.17 -22.47 16.09
C ASP A 286 -4.58 -23.22 17.31
N ARG A 287 -4.82 -24.53 17.37
CA ARG A 287 -4.37 -25.39 18.47
C ARG A 287 -2.84 -25.45 18.62
N ASP A 288 -2.11 -25.17 17.54
CA ASP A 288 -0.65 -25.25 17.46
C ASP A 288 0.00 -23.87 17.67
N GLY A 289 -0.81 -22.83 17.85
CA GLY A 289 -0.40 -21.45 18.11
C GLY A 289 -0.13 -20.64 16.84
N TYR A 290 -0.61 -21.07 15.68
CA TYR A 290 -0.51 -20.30 14.44
C TYR A 290 -1.72 -19.38 14.24
N PRO A 291 -1.52 -18.11 13.82
CA PRO A 291 -2.62 -17.20 13.53
C PRO A 291 -3.54 -17.73 12.42
N VAL A 292 -4.84 -17.75 12.68
CA VAL A 292 -5.88 -18.12 11.71
C VAL A 292 -6.26 -16.88 10.91
N GLU A 293 -5.47 -16.56 9.89
CA GLU A 293 -5.53 -15.27 9.20
C GLU A 293 -6.79 -15.06 8.34
N ASN A 294 -7.58 -16.11 8.12
CA ASN A 294 -8.87 -16.07 7.42
C ASN A 294 -10.08 -16.23 8.36
N ALA A 295 -9.87 -16.17 9.68
CA ALA A 295 -10.96 -16.29 10.66
C ALA A 295 -12.03 -15.21 10.45
N SER A 296 -13.29 -15.63 10.47
CA SER A 296 -14.47 -14.76 10.31
C SER A 296 -15.51 -15.02 11.41
N ASP A 297 -15.02 -15.38 12.60
CA ASP A 297 -15.84 -15.78 13.73
C ASP A 297 -16.67 -14.59 14.27
N TYR A 298 -17.88 -14.90 14.74
CA TYR A 298 -18.68 -13.92 15.49
C TYR A 298 -18.14 -13.81 16.93
N VAL A 299 -17.57 -12.65 17.27
CA VAL A 299 -17.06 -12.35 18.61
C VAL A 299 -18.04 -11.47 19.38
N ARG A 300 -18.39 -11.88 20.60
CA ARG A 300 -19.17 -11.07 21.55
C ARG A 300 -18.23 -10.54 22.64
N VAL A 301 -18.09 -9.21 22.67
CA VAL A 301 -17.34 -8.45 23.71
C VAL A 301 -18.29 -8.01 24.81
#